data_AF-A0A519QIR1-F1
#
_entry.id   AF-A0A519QIR1-F1
#
_cell.length_a   1.000
_cell.length_b   1.000
_cell.length_c   1.000
_cell.angle_alpha   90.00
_cell.angle_beta   90.00
_cell.angle_gamma   90.00
#
_symmetry.space_group_name_H-M   'P 1'
#
loop_
_entity.id
_entity.type
_entity.pdbx_description
1 polymer ?
#
loop_
_entity_poly.entity_id
_entity_poly.type
_entity_poly.pdbx_seq_one_letter_code
_entity_poly.pdbx_strand_id
1 'polypeptide(L)'
;RSDIVTGWRERRHEGGVLIEVDTGRIVTDRLSMPHSPRVQAGSVYVLDSGRGEIAQVDPDTGERRTVAFCPGFLRGLSIHDGFALVTVSKPRNGAFTGLALDDALRNRDADPWCGVLVVDLATGDIVEWLKLEGAISELFDVVAMPEVVCPMAIGPQSAEMRSTITFDAMSA
;
A
#
# COMPACT_ATOMS: atom_id res chain seq x y z
N ARG A 1 -20.68 4.77 -10.26
CA ARG A 1 -19.90 5.42 -11.36
C ARG A 1 -20.37 6.86 -11.54
N SER A 2 -19.46 7.79 -11.87
CA SER A 2 -19.80 9.19 -12.18
C SER A 2 -18.76 9.83 -13.07
N ASP A 3 -19.25 10.77 -13.85
CA ASP A 3 -18.59 11.60 -14.85
C ASP A 3 -18.51 13.08 -14.42
N ILE A 4 -18.88 13.40 -13.17
CA ILE A 4 -18.81 14.75 -12.61
C ILE A 4 -17.42 14.99 -12.01
N VAL A 5 -16.93 16.23 -12.14
CA VAL A 5 -15.68 16.68 -11.51
C VAL A 5 -15.68 16.31 -10.03
N THR A 6 -14.62 15.64 -9.58
CA THR A 6 -14.47 15.11 -8.21
C THR A 6 -15.51 14.09 -7.73
N GLY A 7 -16.44 13.61 -8.58
CA GLY A 7 -17.51 12.69 -8.17
C GLY A 7 -17.01 11.38 -7.55
N TRP A 8 -15.77 10.97 -7.84
CA TRP A 8 -15.15 9.81 -7.20
C TRP A 8 -14.79 10.05 -5.71
N ARG A 9 -14.53 11.29 -5.30
CA ARG A 9 -14.15 11.62 -3.90
C ARG A 9 -15.29 11.38 -2.92
N GLU A 10 -16.52 11.68 -3.33
CA GLU A 10 -17.74 11.41 -2.54
C GLU A 10 -18.00 9.90 -2.38
N ARG A 11 -17.41 9.08 -3.25
CA ARG A 11 -17.50 7.62 -3.26
C ARG A 11 -16.20 6.94 -2.85
N ARG A 12 -15.40 7.57 -2.01
CA ARG A 12 -14.16 6.95 -1.49
C ARG A 12 -14.35 5.59 -0.81
N HIS A 13 -15.56 5.27 -0.34
CA HIS A 13 -15.92 3.97 0.25
C HIS A 13 -16.08 2.85 -0.81
N GLU A 14 -16.38 3.19 -2.07
CA GLU A 14 -16.65 2.23 -3.15
C GLU A 14 -16.31 2.80 -4.55
N GLY A 15 -15.63 2.02 -5.38
CA GLY A 15 -15.36 2.42 -6.78
C GLY A 15 -13.91 2.79 -7.08
N GLY A 16 -12.98 2.45 -6.19
CA GLY A 16 -11.59 2.24 -6.57
C GLY A 16 -11.49 1.05 -7.53
N VAL A 17 -10.68 1.19 -8.57
CA VAL A 17 -10.56 0.20 -9.65
C VAL A 17 -9.15 -0.36 -9.75
N LEU A 18 -9.06 -1.64 -10.09
CA LEU A 18 -7.85 -2.27 -10.60
C LEU A 18 -8.04 -2.48 -12.11
N ILE A 19 -7.09 -2.02 -12.91
CA ILE A 19 -7.16 -2.04 -14.37
C ILE A 19 -5.98 -2.84 -14.92
N GLU A 20 -6.27 -3.74 -15.85
CA GLU A 20 -5.28 -4.39 -16.70
C GLU A 20 -4.87 -3.40 -17.81
N VAL A 21 -3.60 -2.98 -17.80
CA VAL A 21 -3.14 -1.86 -18.63
C VAL A 21 -3.22 -2.19 -20.13
N ASP A 22 -2.82 -3.40 -20.52
CA ASP A 22 -2.71 -3.78 -21.93
C ASP A 22 -4.07 -3.79 -22.65
N THR A 23 -5.14 -4.15 -21.94
CA THR A 23 -6.49 -4.30 -22.51
C THR A 23 -7.44 -3.19 -22.08
N GLY A 24 -7.08 -2.42 -21.06
CA GLY A 24 -7.98 -1.47 -20.39
C GLY A 24 -9.12 -2.14 -19.61
N ARG A 25 -9.08 -3.47 -19.44
CA ARG A 25 -10.11 -4.22 -18.70
C ARG A 25 -10.08 -3.82 -17.23
N ILE A 26 -11.26 -3.50 -16.67
CA ILE A 26 -11.43 -3.36 -15.23
C ILE A 26 -11.46 -4.76 -14.64
N VAL A 27 -10.40 -5.13 -13.92
CA VAL A 27 -10.29 -6.41 -13.22
C VAL A 27 -11.29 -6.45 -12.07
N THR A 28 -11.33 -5.38 -11.26
CA THR A 28 -12.31 -5.22 -10.19
C THR A 28 -12.53 -3.75 -9.88
N ASP A 29 -13.75 -3.37 -9.49
CA ASP A 29 -14.13 -2.04 -9.00
C ASP A 29 -14.59 -2.07 -7.53
N ARG A 30 -14.33 -3.19 -6.85
CA ARG A 30 -14.72 -3.48 -5.47
C ARG A 30 -13.64 -3.08 -4.46
N LEU A 31 -12.91 -2.01 -4.75
CA LEU A 31 -11.86 -1.45 -3.89
C LEU A 31 -12.25 -0.05 -3.40
N SER A 32 -11.63 0.37 -2.31
CA SER A 32 -11.78 1.65 -1.62
C SER A 32 -10.40 2.28 -1.50
N MET A 33 -10.15 3.30 -2.32
CA MET A 33 -8.87 4.02 -2.37
C MET A 33 -7.66 3.06 -2.54
N PRO A 34 -7.62 2.22 -3.59
CA PRO A 34 -6.59 1.20 -3.74
C PRO A 34 -5.19 1.80 -3.99
N HIS A 35 -4.16 1.15 -3.44
CA HIS A 35 -2.76 1.54 -3.64
C HIS A 35 -1.86 0.33 -3.95
N SER A 36 -0.72 0.64 -4.59
CA SER A 36 0.43 -0.24 -4.78
C SER A 36 0.10 -1.68 -5.22
N PRO A 37 -0.54 -1.87 -6.39
CA PRO A 37 -0.76 -3.22 -6.91
C PRO A 37 0.59 -3.93 -7.16
N ARG A 38 0.66 -5.22 -6.82
CA ARG A 38 1.79 -6.13 -7.02
C ARG A 38 1.31 -7.44 -7.62
N VAL A 39 1.91 -7.85 -8.74
CA VAL A 39 1.61 -9.15 -9.36
C VAL A 39 2.57 -10.19 -8.78
N GLN A 40 2.05 -11.28 -8.23
CA GLN A 40 2.87 -12.35 -7.68
C GLN A 40 2.11 -13.68 -7.64
N ALA A 41 2.79 -14.76 -8.02
CA ALA A 41 2.27 -16.13 -7.96
C ALA A 41 0.87 -16.29 -8.62
N GLY A 42 0.64 -15.62 -9.75
CA GLY A 42 -0.63 -15.69 -10.49
C GLY A 42 -1.79 -14.88 -9.87
N SER A 43 -1.52 -14.07 -8.84
CA SER A 43 -2.51 -13.18 -8.21
C SER A 43 -2.04 -11.73 -8.24
N VAL A 44 -2.96 -10.81 -7.99
CA VAL A 44 -2.65 -9.39 -7.77
C VAL A 44 -2.90 -9.04 -6.31
N TYR A 45 -1.85 -8.68 -5.58
CA TYR A 45 -1.97 -8.08 -4.25
C TYR A 45 -2.15 -6.58 -4.39
N VAL A 46 -3.07 -6.01 -3.62
CA VAL A 46 -3.37 -4.58 -3.62
C VAL A 46 -3.71 -4.13 -2.20
N LEU A 47 -3.33 -2.90 -1.86
CA LEU A 47 -3.75 -2.30 -0.61
C LEU A 47 -5.14 -1.71 -0.79
N ASP A 48 -6.12 -2.23 -0.07
CA ASP A 48 -7.46 -1.63 0.02
C ASP A 48 -7.49 -0.60 1.16
N SER A 49 -6.84 0.54 0.90
CA SER A 49 -6.43 1.48 1.94
C SER A 49 -7.61 2.10 2.70
N GLY A 50 -8.76 2.28 2.04
CA GLY A 50 -9.97 2.79 2.70
C GLY A 50 -10.59 1.81 3.70
N ARG A 51 -10.19 0.53 3.65
CA ARG A 51 -10.56 -0.50 4.64
C ARG A 51 -9.41 -0.90 5.56
N GLY A 52 -8.19 -0.44 5.27
CA GLY A 52 -6.98 -0.85 6.01
C GLY A 52 -6.62 -2.31 5.76
N GLU A 53 -6.84 -2.82 4.56
CA GLU A 53 -6.65 -4.24 4.25
C GLU A 53 -5.58 -4.45 3.19
N ILE A 54 -4.81 -5.52 3.33
CA ILE A 54 -4.12 -6.15 2.21
C ILE A 54 -5.14 -7.07 1.54
N ALA A 55 -5.39 -6.89 0.26
CA ALA A 55 -6.30 -7.70 -0.52
C ALA A 55 -5.53 -8.48 -1.58
N GLN A 56 -5.92 -9.73 -1.80
CA GLN A 56 -5.52 -10.50 -2.97
C GLN A 56 -6.70 -10.53 -3.95
N VAL A 57 -6.41 -10.25 -5.21
CA VAL A 57 -7.37 -10.22 -6.32
C VAL A 57 -6.96 -11.27 -7.35
N ASP A 58 -7.91 -12.11 -7.72
CA ASP A 58 -7.80 -13.03 -8.84
C ASP A 58 -7.89 -12.20 -10.15
N PRO A 59 -6.87 -12.24 -11.02
CA PRO A 59 -6.84 -11.39 -12.21
C PRO A 59 -7.89 -11.77 -13.26
N ASP A 60 -8.35 -13.02 -13.30
CA ASP A 60 -9.28 -13.52 -14.31
C ASP A 60 -10.73 -13.21 -13.91
N THR A 61 -11.08 -13.50 -12.67
CA THR A 61 -12.45 -13.37 -12.14
C THR A 61 -12.72 -12.01 -11.49
N GLY A 62 -11.67 -11.30 -11.07
CA GLY A 62 -11.79 -10.07 -10.28
C GLY A 62 -12.28 -10.30 -8.85
N GLU A 63 -12.34 -11.56 -8.40
CA GLU A 63 -12.67 -11.91 -7.03
C GLU A 63 -11.59 -11.39 -6.08
N ARG A 64 -12.03 -10.78 -4.98
CA ARG A 64 -11.16 -10.20 -3.97
C ARG A 64 -11.34 -10.96 -2.66
N ARG A 65 -10.22 -11.34 -2.05
CA ARG A 65 -10.17 -11.79 -0.66
C ARG A 65 -9.28 -10.89 0.19
N THR A 66 -9.68 -10.68 1.44
CA THR A 66 -8.85 -10.01 2.44
C THR A 66 -7.78 -10.99 2.91
N VAL A 67 -6.52 -10.55 2.88
CA VAL A 67 -5.37 -11.31 3.40
C VAL A 67 -5.13 -10.92 4.85
N ALA A 68 -5.03 -9.61 5.13
CA ALA A 68 -4.76 -9.11 6.47
C ALA A 68 -5.40 -7.74 6.68
N PHE A 69 -5.76 -7.45 7.93
CA PHE A 69 -6.10 -6.10 8.38
C PHE A 69 -4.86 -5.44 9.01
N CYS A 70 -4.63 -4.17 8.69
CA CYS A 70 -3.53 -3.37 9.18
C CYS A 70 -4.08 -2.11 9.87
N PRO A 71 -3.63 -1.76 11.09
CA PRO A 71 -4.22 -0.67 11.89
C PRO A 71 -3.79 0.73 11.43
N GLY A 72 -4.20 1.12 10.22
CA GLY A 72 -4.03 2.47 9.69
C GLY A 72 -4.15 2.54 8.16
N PHE A 73 -3.88 3.72 7.60
CA PHE A 73 -4.05 3.97 6.17
C PHE A 73 -2.82 3.48 5.39
N LEU A 74 -3.04 2.57 4.42
CA LEU A 74 -1.97 1.87 3.71
C LEU A 74 -1.62 2.54 2.38
N ARG A 75 -0.34 2.55 1.99
CA ARG A 75 0.12 3.19 0.73
C ARG A 75 1.25 2.43 0.05
N GLY A 76 2.35 2.18 0.75
CA GLY A 76 3.48 1.39 0.27
C GLY A 76 3.25 -0.10 0.47
N LEU A 77 3.55 -0.89 -0.56
CA LEU A 77 3.59 -2.34 -0.53
C LEU A 77 4.82 -2.83 -1.29
N SER A 78 5.61 -3.67 -0.64
CA SER A 78 6.63 -4.50 -1.27
C SER A 78 6.42 -5.93 -0.83
N ILE A 79 6.71 -6.90 -1.70
CA ILE A 79 6.61 -8.31 -1.34
C ILE A 79 7.96 -8.97 -1.60
N HIS A 80 8.44 -9.72 -0.62
CA HIS A 80 9.69 -10.45 -0.67
C HIS A 80 9.52 -11.77 0.09
N ASP A 81 9.88 -12.88 -0.56
CA ASP A 81 9.90 -14.24 0.03
C ASP A 81 8.63 -14.63 0.81
N GLY A 82 7.46 -14.28 0.26
CA GLY A 82 6.16 -14.59 0.87
C GLY A 82 5.69 -13.61 1.95
N PHE A 83 6.49 -12.58 2.26
CA PHE A 83 6.14 -11.54 3.21
C PHE A 83 5.84 -10.21 2.54
N ALA A 84 4.75 -9.58 2.93
CA ALA A 84 4.42 -8.21 2.54
C ALA A 84 4.99 -7.21 3.54
N LEU A 85 5.83 -6.31 3.06
CA LEU A 85 6.21 -5.09 3.77
C LEU A 85 5.19 -4.02 3.42
N VAL A 86 4.48 -3.51 4.42
CA VAL A 86 3.38 -2.56 4.22
C VAL A 86 3.59 -1.33 5.07
N THR A 87 3.49 -0.16 4.46
CA THR A 87 3.48 1.08 5.23
C THR A 87 2.10 1.31 5.82
N VAL A 88 2.04 1.63 7.11
CA VAL A 88 0.84 2.08 7.81
C VAL A 88 1.02 3.54 8.22
N SER A 89 0.00 4.37 7.98
CA SER A 89 0.01 5.80 8.32
C SER A 89 -1.15 6.16 9.23
N LYS A 90 -1.00 7.23 10.01
CA LYS A 90 -2.13 7.84 10.71
C LYS A 90 -3.08 8.48 9.67
N PRO A 91 -4.41 8.26 9.74
CA PRO A 91 -5.36 8.94 8.87
C PRO A 91 -5.23 10.46 8.99
N ARG A 92 -5.28 11.19 7.87
CA ARG A 92 -5.32 12.67 7.96
C ARG A 92 -6.68 13.14 8.42
N ASN A 93 -6.70 14.23 9.18
CA ASN A 93 -7.93 14.99 9.42
C ASN A 93 -8.50 15.46 8.06
N GLY A 94 -9.78 15.17 7.80
CA GLY A 94 -10.50 15.59 6.58
C GLY A 94 -10.77 14.47 5.58
N ALA A 95 -10.00 14.41 4.48
CA ALA A 95 -10.31 13.51 3.35
C ALA A 95 -10.29 12.00 3.66
N PHE A 96 -9.78 11.61 4.83
CA PHE A 96 -9.70 10.22 5.29
C PHE A 96 -10.60 9.90 6.50
N THR A 97 -11.44 10.84 6.94
CA THR A 97 -12.44 10.58 8.00
C THR A 97 -13.70 9.98 7.41
N GLY A 98 -14.39 9.08 8.13
CA GLY A 98 -15.59 8.39 7.64
C GLY A 98 -15.30 7.29 6.62
N LEU A 99 -14.09 6.72 6.68
CA LEU A 99 -13.75 5.50 5.92
C LEU A 99 -14.14 4.26 6.73
N ALA A 100 -14.34 3.13 6.04
CA ALA A 100 -14.60 1.84 6.71
C ALA A 100 -13.46 1.45 7.68
N LEU A 101 -12.24 1.92 7.42
CA LEU A 101 -11.10 1.85 8.34
C LEU A 101 -11.43 2.40 9.74
N ASP A 102 -12.12 3.53 9.85
CA ASP A 102 -12.41 4.15 11.15
C ASP A 102 -13.29 3.23 12.01
N ASP A 103 -14.29 2.61 11.38
CA ASP A 103 -15.19 1.66 12.04
C ASP A 103 -14.44 0.36 12.39
N ALA A 104 -13.59 -0.11 11.49
CA ALA A 104 -12.78 -1.31 11.70
C ALA A 104 -11.79 -1.17 12.86
N LEU A 105 -11.20 0.02 13.04
CA LEU A 105 -10.33 0.36 14.16
C LEU A 105 -11.10 0.43 15.47
N ARG A 106 -12.24 1.15 15.51
CA ARG A 106 -13.09 1.24 16.72
C ARG A 106 -13.61 -0.11 17.17
N ASN A 107 -14.05 -0.96 16.24
CA ASN A 107 -14.55 -2.30 16.56
C ASN A 107 -13.46 -3.23 17.12
N ARG A 108 -12.17 -2.90 16.89
CA ARG A 108 -11.02 -3.65 17.38
C ARG A 108 -10.32 -3.01 18.58
N ASP A 109 -10.88 -1.91 19.10
CA ASP A 109 -10.27 -1.12 20.18
C ASP A 109 -8.81 -0.74 19.86
N ALA A 110 -8.58 -0.29 18.63
CA ALA A 110 -7.25 0.02 18.11
C ALA A 110 -7.13 1.49 17.68
N ASP A 111 -6.02 2.12 18.06
CA ASP A 111 -5.61 3.41 17.54
C ASP A 111 -4.77 3.27 16.27
N PRO A 112 -4.93 4.13 15.26
CA PRO A 112 -4.06 4.12 14.11
C PRO A 112 -2.65 4.63 14.47
N TRP A 113 -1.63 4.02 13.87
CA TRP A 113 -0.25 4.45 14.07
C TRP A 113 0.56 4.47 12.76
N CYS A 114 1.76 5.02 12.82
CA CYS A 114 2.63 5.21 11.66
C CYS A 114 3.82 4.24 11.74
N GLY A 115 4.14 3.55 10.65
CA GLY A 115 5.22 2.57 10.65
C GLY A 115 5.21 1.61 9.47
N VAL A 116 5.99 0.54 9.59
CA VAL A 116 6.05 -0.55 8.61
C VAL A 116 5.64 -1.84 9.31
N LEU A 117 4.78 -2.62 8.66
CA LEU A 117 4.36 -3.95 9.07
C LEU A 117 5.01 -4.97 8.13
N VAL A 118 5.37 -6.13 8.67
CA VAL A 118 5.74 -7.31 7.91
C VAL A 118 4.64 -8.34 8.12
N VAL A 119 3.98 -8.73 7.03
CA VAL A 119 2.82 -9.63 7.05
C VAL A 119 3.18 -10.91 6.31
N ASP A 120 2.99 -12.06 6.95
CA ASP A 120 3.05 -13.35 6.27
C ASP A 120 1.82 -13.48 5.35
N LEU A 121 2.04 -13.58 4.04
CA LEU A 121 0.93 -13.65 3.07
C LEU A 121 0.20 -15.00 3.06
N ALA A 122 0.79 -16.05 3.63
CA ALA A 122 0.17 -17.36 3.73
C ALA A 122 -0.88 -17.40 4.86
N THR A 123 -0.59 -16.77 6.00
CA THR A 123 -1.47 -16.79 7.18
C THR A 123 -2.27 -15.49 7.34
N GLY A 124 -1.75 -14.37 6.85
CA GLY A 124 -2.28 -13.03 7.09
C GLY A 124 -1.79 -12.41 8.41
N ASP A 125 -0.89 -13.07 9.14
CA ASP A 125 -0.39 -12.59 10.43
C ASP A 125 0.64 -11.47 10.25
N ILE A 126 0.55 -10.46 11.10
CA ILE A 126 1.62 -9.46 11.25
C ILE A 126 2.72 -10.11 12.10
N VAL A 127 3.83 -10.49 11.46
CA VAL A 127 4.93 -11.23 12.11
C VAL A 127 5.99 -10.31 12.69
N GLU A 128 6.19 -9.12 12.09
CA GLU A 128 7.15 -8.12 12.57
C GLU A 128 6.64 -6.71 12.29
N TRP A 129 7.18 -5.73 13.01
CA TRP A 129 6.80 -4.33 12.82
C TRP A 129 7.87 -3.33 13.27
N LEU A 130 7.84 -2.14 12.64
CA LEU A 130 8.59 -0.95 13.03
C LEU A 130 7.61 0.20 13.23
N LYS A 131 7.53 0.75 14.44
CA LYS A 131 6.70 1.91 14.74
C LYS A 131 7.52 3.19 14.69
N LEU A 132 6.99 4.19 14.00
CA LEU A 132 7.55 5.54 13.94
C LEU A 132 6.73 6.47 14.83
N GLU A 133 7.42 7.15 15.74
CA GLU A 133 6.83 8.14 16.64
C GLU A 133 7.41 9.53 16.35
N GLY A 134 6.68 10.58 16.75
CA GLY A 134 7.07 11.97 16.52
C GLY A 134 6.47 12.58 15.25
N ALA A 135 7.28 13.34 14.52
CA ALA A 135 6.81 14.18 13.41
C ALA A 135 6.36 13.41 12.16
N ILE A 136 6.82 12.17 11.99
CA ILE A 136 6.47 11.33 10.84
C ILE A 136 5.15 10.60 11.16
N SER A 137 4.07 11.07 10.55
CA SER A 137 2.73 10.47 10.68
C SER A 137 2.27 9.74 9.43
N GLU A 138 3.02 9.88 8.33
CA GLU A 138 2.67 9.35 7.02
C GLU A 138 3.87 8.72 6.31
N LEU A 139 3.61 7.60 5.65
CA LEU A 139 4.54 6.91 4.78
C LEU A 139 3.83 6.63 3.45
N PHE A 140 4.58 6.76 2.36
CA PHE A 140 4.01 6.67 1.00
C PHE A 140 4.44 5.43 0.25
N ASP A 141 5.64 4.92 0.52
CA ASP A 141 6.17 3.75 -0.16
C ASP A 141 7.14 2.97 0.73
N VAL A 142 7.35 1.71 0.37
CA VAL A 142 8.36 0.81 0.95
C VAL A 142 8.87 -0.12 -0.13
N VAL A 143 10.16 -0.42 -0.11
CA VAL A 143 10.80 -1.34 -1.04
C VAL A 143 11.70 -2.30 -0.28
N ALA A 144 11.55 -3.60 -0.54
CA ALA A 144 12.51 -4.61 -0.11
C ALA A 144 13.71 -4.58 -1.08
N MET A 145 14.91 -4.48 -0.52
CA MET A 145 16.18 -4.50 -1.25
C MET A 145 17.05 -5.64 -0.70
N PRO A 146 16.75 -6.91 -1.07
CA PRO A 146 17.56 -8.03 -0.63
C PRO A 146 19.02 -7.84 -1.07
N GLU A 147 19.95 -8.34 -0.27
CA GLU A 147 21.40 -8.31 -0.54
C GLU A 147 22.05 -6.91 -0.55
N VAL A 148 21.28 -5.84 -0.30
CA VAL A 148 21.82 -4.47 -0.21
C VAL A 148 22.27 -4.14 1.21
N VAL A 149 23.56 -3.84 1.40
CA VAL A 149 24.18 -3.65 2.73
C VAL A 149 24.38 -2.18 3.11
N CYS A 150 24.23 -1.23 2.17
CA CYS A 150 24.38 0.20 2.44
C CYS A 150 23.54 1.04 1.45
N PRO A 151 22.21 1.07 1.60
CA PRO A 151 21.37 1.85 0.70
C PRO A 151 21.65 3.35 0.89
N MET A 152 21.67 4.09 -0.22
CA MET A 152 21.79 5.53 -0.25
C MET A 152 20.63 6.11 -1.06
N ALA A 153 20.01 7.16 -0.54
CA ALA A 153 19.01 7.94 -1.25
C ALA A 153 19.51 9.37 -1.40
N ILE A 154 19.31 9.95 -2.58
CA ILE A 154 19.61 11.36 -2.83
C ILE A 154 18.33 12.16 -2.62
N GLY A 155 18.40 13.16 -1.76
CA GLY A 155 17.26 14.02 -1.48
C GLY A 155 16.85 14.82 -2.73
N PRO A 156 15.55 15.04 -2.96
CA PRO A 156 15.09 15.89 -4.04
C PRO A 156 15.66 17.31 -3.87
N GLN A 157 16.03 17.95 -4.99
CA GLN A 157 16.59 19.31 -5.02
C GLN A 157 17.94 19.51 -4.30
N SER A 158 18.60 18.43 -3.87
CA SER A 158 19.96 18.48 -3.32
C SER A 158 20.99 18.82 -4.41
N ALA A 159 22.18 19.28 -3.99
CA ALA A 159 23.27 19.56 -4.93
C ALA A 159 23.74 18.27 -5.61
N GLU A 160 23.78 17.19 -4.82
CA GLU A 160 24.13 15.82 -5.21
C GLU A 160 23.21 15.29 -6.31
N MET A 161 21.93 15.67 -6.32
CA MET A 161 20.98 15.26 -7.35
C MET A 161 21.39 15.69 -8.77
N ARG A 162 22.17 16.78 -8.91
CA ARG A 162 22.57 17.31 -10.22
C ARG A 162 23.78 16.59 -10.82
N SER A 163 24.60 15.96 -9.99
CA SER A 163 25.92 15.47 -10.38
C SER A 163 26.18 14.01 -10.04
N THR A 164 25.36 13.39 -9.19
CA THR A 164 25.58 11.98 -8.82
C THR A 164 25.18 11.08 -9.98
N ILE A 165 26.17 10.39 -10.52
CA ILE A 165 26.00 9.35 -11.53
C ILE A 165 26.44 8.05 -10.88
N THR A 166 25.54 7.06 -10.86
CA THR A 166 25.87 5.71 -10.44
C THR A 166 25.96 4.83 -11.67
N PHE A 167 26.89 3.88 -11.63
CA PHE A 167 27.04 2.84 -12.64
C PHE A 167 26.74 1.51 -11.96
N ASP A 168 26.15 0.57 -12.70
CA ASP A 168 26.08 -0.80 -12.23
C ASP A 168 27.49 -1.30 -11.95
N ALA A 169 27.65 -2.13 -10.92
CA ALA A 169 28.91 -2.80 -10.68
C ALA A 169 29.29 -3.54 -11.97
N MET A 170 30.45 -3.22 -12.54
CA MET A 170 30.97 -4.00 -13.67
C MET A 170 31.04 -5.45 -13.21
N SER A 171 30.36 -6.35 -13.93
CA SER A 171 30.48 -7.78 -13.71
C SER A 171 31.96 -8.16 -13.71
N ALA A 172 32.41 -8.73 -12.60
CA ALA A 172 33.77 -9.27 -12.45
C ALA A 172 33.93 -10.56 -13.25
#